data_AF-A0A3A5WDB3-F1
#
_entry.id   AF-A0A3A5WDB3-F1
#
_cell.length_a   1.000
_cell.length_b   1.000
_cell.length_c   1.000
_cell.angle_alpha   90.00
_cell.angle_beta   90.00
_cell.angle_gamma   90.00
#
_symmetry.space_group_name_H-M   'P 1'
#
loop_
_entity.id
_entity.type
_entity.pdbx_description
1 polymer ?
#
loop_
_entity_poly.entity_id
_entity_poly.type
_entity_poly.pdbx_seq_one_letter_code
_entity_poly.pdbx_strand_id
1 'polypeptide(L)'
;MGTVLEARGLVVRRGQQTVLKGTDLVLEAGTCTLLLGENGTGKSTLMEAVLGLHPLEEGDVRAQGKVVRDAEGRQARRPHLPLGVLLQTDGSVRDQSVRHHLEVCASSAGVRISDDELAGLAQRVNLRHRLDDRMLALSEGQRRKVSVLGALLPGLVDEGAPLLVLDEPMAALDEGGRATVAALVAEVLRRGATVLIGTHHPERFPSVTDAYVLREGQLHEAEHDAPDADIDDAWPTLSTGAPRPSAWSLGRRYAWSGGTPLSGSVLGVLMALALTALLFDASSVTALSPTAMLGLLLLPSLVAGSAGDAALLTLRRDRAFQRLMALGLRPRDPVTPLVLGALGPLLMGLLLDLSVGLDVVLAGAGVGLLLSQCVAAADALGLRLARPESIHLRLMMPFVVLPFGLLLDLLA
;
A
#
# COMPACT_ATOMS: atom_id res chain seq x y z
N MET A 1 -6.71 -31.84 -3.72
CA MET A 1 -6.17 -30.59 -3.13
C MET A 1 -4.84 -30.32 -3.79
N GLY A 2 -4.51 -29.07 -4.04
CA GLY A 2 -3.28 -28.69 -4.73
C GLY A 2 -2.64 -27.49 -4.07
N THR A 3 -1.33 -27.40 -4.17
CA THR A 3 -0.52 -26.37 -3.54
C THR A 3 -0.84 -24.98 -4.11
N VAL A 4 -1.29 -24.08 -3.25
CA VAL A 4 -1.59 -22.68 -3.60
C VAL A 4 -0.30 -21.87 -3.63
N LEU A 5 0.53 -22.03 -2.62
CA LEU A 5 1.79 -21.34 -2.48
C LEU A 5 2.83 -22.25 -1.83
N GLU A 6 4.07 -22.13 -2.30
CA GLU A 6 5.20 -22.88 -1.79
C GLU A 6 6.40 -21.95 -1.66
N ALA A 7 7.12 -22.06 -0.57
CA ALA A 7 8.39 -21.40 -0.31
C ALA A 7 9.44 -22.49 -0.11
N ARG A 8 10.54 -22.41 -0.85
CA ARG A 8 11.61 -23.41 -0.83
C ARG A 8 12.94 -22.78 -0.44
N GLY A 9 13.57 -23.29 0.60
CA GLY A 9 14.92 -22.93 1.03
C GLY A 9 15.10 -21.45 1.30
N LEU A 10 14.10 -20.77 1.87
CA LEU A 10 14.16 -19.31 2.03
C LEU A 10 15.27 -18.91 3.00
N VAL A 11 16.20 -18.09 2.53
CA VAL A 11 17.17 -17.39 3.36
C VAL A 11 16.86 -15.90 3.32
N VAL A 12 16.65 -15.28 4.48
CA VAL A 12 16.29 -13.87 4.58
C VAL A 12 17.09 -13.19 5.68
N ARG A 13 17.70 -12.06 5.34
CA ARG A 13 18.48 -11.22 6.25
C ARG A 13 17.74 -9.93 6.58
N ARG A 14 17.66 -9.57 7.86
CA ARG A 14 17.28 -8.22 8.31
C ARG A 14 18.49 -7.51 8.88
N GLY A 15 18.98 -6.49 8.16
CA GLY A 15 20.24 -5.84 8.51
C GLY A 15 21.39 -6.86 8.45
N GLN A 16 22.08 -7.06 9.57
CA GLN A 16 23.18 -8.02 9.65
C GLN A 16 22.75 -9.43 10.09
N GLN A 17 21.52 -9.61 10.55
CA GLN A 17 21.04 -10.87 11.10
C GLN A 17 20.31 -11.69 10.05
N THR A 18 20.70 -12.96 9.88
CA THR A 18 19.92 -13.95 9.13
C THR A 18 18.77 -14.45 9.99
N VAL A 19 17.54 -14.15 9.57
CA VAL A 19 16.30 -14.47 10.29
C VAL A 19 15.72 -15.81 9.82
N LEU A 20 15.74 -16.07 8.51
CA LEU A 20 15.32 -17.34 7.91
C LEU A 20 16.54 -18.06 7.35
N LYS A 21 16.66 -19.38 7.57
CA LYS A 21 17.84 -20.19 7.27
C LYS A 21 17.46 -21.46 6.51
N GLY A 22 17.08 -21.30 5.25
CA GLY A 22 16.62 -22.42 4.42
C GLY A 22 15.21 -22.86 4.83
N THR A 23 14.32 -21.93 5.10
CA THR A 23 12.94 -22.24 5.55
C THR A 23 12.08 -22.69 4.38
N ASP A 24 11.47 -23.87 4.52
CA ASP A 24 10.44 -24.37 3.61
C ASP A 24 9.04 -24.13 4.19
N LEU A 25 8.05 -23.82 3.35
CA LEU A 25 6.64 -23.71 3.73
C LEU A 25 5.76 -24.10 2.55
N VAL A 26 4.77 -24.96 2.78
CA VAL A 26 3.76 -25.37 1.79
C VAL A 26 2.39 -24.96 2.29
N LEU A 27 1.62 -24.26 1.46
CA LEU A 27 0.23 -23.90 1.73
C LEU A 27 -0.68 -24.63 0.73
N GLU A 28 -1.46 -25.56 1.25
CA GLU A 28 -2.42 -26.35 0.48
C GLU A 28 -3.78 -25.65 0.36
N ALA A 29 -4.48 -25.87 -0.75
CA ALA A 29 -5.77 -25.22 -0.98
C ALA A 29 -6.80 -25.60 0.09
N GLY A 30 -7.42 -24.59 0.71
CA GLY A 30 -8.51 -24.73 1.68
C GLY A 30 -8.05 -25.08 3.09
N THR A 31 -6.75 -24.98 3.38
CA THR A 31 -6.20 -25.25 4.72
C THR A 31 -6.01 -23.97 5.53
N CYS A 32 -5.96 -24.14 6.86
CA CYS A 32 -5.58 -23.09 7.80
C CYS A 32 -4.23 -23.46 8.43
N THR A 33 -3.20 -22.67 8.15
CA THR A 33 -1.85 -22.86 8.67
C THR A 33 -1.52 -21.80 9.71
N LEU A 34 -1.17 -22.22 10.93
CA LEU A 34 -0.68 -21.34 11.98
C LEU A 34 0.86 -21.29 12.00
N LEU A 35 1.41 -20.08 12.07
CA LEU A 35 2.80 -19.82 12.44
C LEU A 35 2.82 -19.34 13.89
N LEU A 36 3.43 -20.15 14.75
CA LEU A 36 3.53 -19.98 16.18
C LEU A 36 4.94 -19.54 16.58
N GLY A 37 5.02 -18.80 17.68
CA GLY A 37 6.28 -18.41 18.29
C GLY A 37 6.19 -17.04 18.95
N GLU A 38 7.21 -16.70 19.74
CA GLU A 38 7.29 -15.39 20.39
C GLU A 38 7.52 -14.26 19.37
N ASN A 39 7.39 -13.02 19.83
CA ASN A 39 7.75 -11.85 19.03
C ASN A 39 9.24 -11.87 18.70
N GLY A 40 9.58 -11.59 17.45
CA GLY A 40 10.98 -11.58 16.98
C GLY A 40 11.53 -12.92 16.49
N THR A 41 10.77 -14.01 16.56
CA THR A 41 11.17 -15.33 16.01
C THR A 41 11.29 -15.36 14.49
N GLY A 42 10.65 -14.41 13.79
CA GLY A 42 10.73 -14.27 12.32
C GLY A 42 9.43 -14.55 11.56
N LYS A 43 8.30 -14.79 12.24
CA LYS A 43 6.98 -15.07 11.61
C LYS A 43 6.61 -14.03 10.54
N SER A 44 6.59 -12.76 10.93
CA SER A 44 6.33 -11.64 10.02
C SER A 44 7.35 -11.56 8.88
N THR A 45 8.61 -11.97 9.11
CA THR A 45 9.64 -12.04 8.05
C THR A 45 9.33 -13.12 7.03
N LEU A 46 8.91 -14.31 7.46
CA LEU A 46 8.48 -15.39 6.56
C LEU A 46 7.25 -14.98 5.75
N MET A 47 6.24 -14.40 6.41
CA MET A 47 5.04 -13.92 5.74
C MET A 47 5.36 -12.80 4.74
N GLU A 48 6.20 -11.84 5.11
CA GLU A 48 6.67 -10.79 4.20
C GLU A 48 7.50 -11.32 3.04
N ALA A 49 8.33 -12.35 3.24
CA ALA A 49 9.09 -12.99 2.18
C ALA A 49 8.16 -13.66 1.15
N VAL A 50 7.17 -14.42 1.64
CA VAL A 50 6.12 -15.06 0.83
C VAL A 50 5.26 -14.04 0.08
N LEU A 51 4.92 -12.92 0.72
CA LEU A 51 4.19 -11.80 0.10
C LEU A 51 5.06 -10.97 -0.86
N GLY A 52 6.36 -11.22 -0.88
CA GLY A 52 7.30 -10.47 -1.70
C GLY A 52 7.54 -9.03 -1.22
N LEU A 53 7.38 -8.78 0.06
CA LEU A 53 7.72 -7.52 0.72
C LEU A 53 9.17 -7.48 1.20
N HIS A 54 9.80 -8.65 1.33
CA HIS A 54 11.21 -8.77 1.66
C HIS A 54 12.00 -9.43 0.51
N PRO A 55 13.22 -8.96 0.17
CA PRO A 55 14.12 -9.69 -0.72
C PRO A 55 14.57 -11.02 -0.11
N LEU A 56 14.87 -11.99 -0.98
CA LEU A 56 15.43 -13.29 -0.63
C LEU A 56 16.93 -13.26 -0.91
N GLU A 57 17.73 -13.86 -0.04
CA GLU A 57 19.16 -14.11 -0.29
C GLU A 57 19.35 -15.44 -1.02
N GLU A 58 18.54 -16.45 -0.67
CA GLU A 58 18.49 -17.76 -1.29
C GLU A 58 17.04 -18.27 -1.32
N GLY A 59 16.78 -19.26 -2.16
CA GLY A 59 15.48 -19.92 -2.28
C GLY A 59 14.51 -19.24 -3.24
N ASP A 60 13.32 -19.83 -3.36
CA ASP A 60 12.29 -19.36 -4.27
C ASP A 60 10.87 -19.50 -3.68
N VAL A 61 9.96 -18.65 -4.14
CA VAL A 61 8.53 -18.69 -3.82
C VAL A 61 7.76 -18.99 -5.10
N ARG A 62 6.91 -20.02 -5.05
CA ARG A 62 6.05 -20.48 -6.14
C ARG A 62 4.60 -20.27 -5.77
N ALA A 63 3.80 -19.86 -6.75
CA ALA A 63 2.34 -19.87 -6.63
C ALA A 63 1.79 -20.75 -7.75
N GLN A 64 0.94 -21.72 -7.40
CA GLN A 64 0.37 -22.69 -8.35
C GLN A 64 1.45 -23.32 -9.26
N GLY A 65 2.58 -23.75 -8.66
CA GLY A 65 3.71 -24.38 -9.34
C GLY A 65 4.62 -23.45 -10.16
N LYS A 66 4.34 -22.14 -10.25
CA LYS A 66 5.16 -21.17 -10.99
C LYS A 66 5.98 -20.33 -10.04
N VAL A 67 7.29 -20.21 -10.29
CA VAL A 67 8.17 -19.28 -9.56
C VAL A 67 7.65 -17.86 -9.75
N VAL A 68 7.23 -17.24 -8.64
CA VAL A 68 6.80 -15.83 -8.60
C VAL A 68 7.89 -14.92 -8.07
N ARG A 69 8.84 -15.49 -7.30
CA ARG A 69 10.01 -14.79 -6.77
C ARG A 69 11.15 -15.75 -6.47
N ASP A 70 12.38 -15.25 -6.54
CA ASP A 70 13.58 -15.93 -6.06
C ASP A 70 14.67 -14.94 -5.59
N ALA A 71 15.81 -15.51 -5.22
CA ALA A 71 17.03 -14.80 -4.84
C ALA A 71 17.67 -14.01 -5.99
N GLU A 72 17.53 -14.44 -7.23
CA GLU A 72 18.05 -13.72 -8.40
C GLU A 72 17.25 -12.45 -8.74
N GLY A 73 16.17 -12.18 -8.00
CA GLY A 73 15.33 -11.00 -8.16
C GLY A 73 14.28 -11.14 -9.24
N ARG A 74 13.99 -12.36 -9.74
CA ARG A 74 12.85 -12.59 -10.63
C ARG A 74 11.57 -12.17 -9.89
N GLN A 75 10.73 -11.41 -10.58
CA GLN A 75 9.40 -11.02 -10.11
C GLN A 75 8.40 -11.34 -11.21
N ALA A 76 7.93 -12.59 -11.26
CA ALA A 76 6.91 -12.96 -12.22
C ALA A 76 5.55 -12.43 -11.76
N ARG A 77 4.67 -12.14 -12.72
CA ARG A 77 3.27 -11.84 -12.41
C ARG A 77 2.69 -13.07 -11.73
N ARG A 78 2.19 -12.91 -10.51
CA ARG A 78 1.48 -13.99 -9.81
C ARG A 78 0.36 -14.50 -10.72
N PRO A 79 0.11 -15.82 -10.77
CA PRO A 79 -1.13 -16.35 -11.31
C PRO A 79 -2.33 -15.61 -10.71
N HIS A 80 -3.51 -15.74 -11.33
CA HIS A 80 -4.75 -15.17 -10.78
C HIS A 80 -5.11 -15.86 -9.44
N LEU A 81 -4.42 -15.47 -8.38
CA LEU A 81 -4.61 -15.89 -7.01
C LEU A 81 -5.13 -14.67 -6.25
N PRO A 82 -6.44 -14.61 -5.94
CA PRO A 82 -6.98 -13.58 -5.08
C PRO A 82 -6.25 -13.64 -3.73
N LEU A 83 -5.78 -12.49 -3.26
CA LEU A 83 -4.93 -12.38 -2.08
C LEU A 83 -5.53 -11.39 -1.09
N GLY A 84 -5.67 -11.82 0.16
CA GLY A 84 -5.97 -10.98 1.31
C GLY A 84 -4.72 -10.80 2.16
N VAL A 85 -4.43 -9.57 2.61
CA VAL A 85 -3.22 -9.28 3.38
C VAL A 85 -3.53 -8.39 4.56
N LEU A 86 -3.19 -8.87 5.76
CA LEU A 86 -3.09 -8.09 6.99
C LEU A 86 -1.65 -8.17 7.49
N LEU A 87 -1.00 -7.01 7.60
CA LEU A 87 0.35 -6.90 8.17
C LEU A 87 0.26 -6.66 9.69
N GLN A 88 1.39 -6.83 10.38
CA GLN A 88 1.47 -6.58 11.83
C GLN A 88 0.98 -5.18 12.21
N THR A 89 1.32 -4.16 11.41
CA THR A 89 0.65 -2.86 11.46
C THR A 89 -0.58 -2.90 10.56
N ASP A 90 -1.66 -2.22 10.95
CA ASP A 90 -2.98 -2.21 10.29
C ASP A 90 -2.97 -2.01 8.75
N GLY A 91 -1.91 -1.45 8.15
CA GLY A 91 -1.81 -1.34 6.68
C GLY A 91 -2.84 -0.39 6.09
N SER A 92 -3.34 0.53 6.93
CA SER A 92 -4.41 1.47 6.64
C SER A 92 -3.87 2.90 6.60
N VAL A 93 -4.59 3.79 5.93
CA VAL A 93 -4.32 5.23 5.91
C VAL A 93 -5.22 5.87 6.96
N ARG A 94 -4.63 6.55 7.95
CA ARG A 94 -5.39 7.08 9.10
C ARG A 94 -6.42 8.15 8.72
N ASP A 95 -6.14 8.93 7.69
CA ASP A 95 -7.00 10.05 7.28
C ASP A 95 -8.20 9.63 6.41
N GLN A 96 -8.24 8.38 5.94
CA GLN A 96 -9.35 7.87 5.13
C GLN A 96 -10.51 7.40 6.01
N SER A 97 -11.74 7.39 5.47
CA SER A 97 -12.89 6.80 6.16
C SER A 97 -12.83 5.27 6.19
N VAL A 98 -13.52 4.65 7.14
CA VAL A 98 -13.67 3.19 7.22
C VAL A 98 -14.27 2.62 5.93
N ARG A 99 -15.32 3.26 5.41
CA ARG A 99 -15.96 2.94 4.13
C ARG A 99 -14.94 2.92 2.99
N HIS A 100 -14.21 4.01 2.83
CA HIS A 100 -13.21 4.14 1.77
C HIS A 100 -12.13 3.04 1.88
N HIS A 101 -11.67 2.75 3.09
CA HIS A 101 -10.69 1.68 3.31
C HIS A 101 -11.21 0.33 2.81
N LEU A 102 -12.43 -0.05 3.21
CA LEU A 102 -13.02 -1.34 2.87
C LEU A 102 -13.34 -1.45 1.37
N GLU A 103 -13.83 -0.39 0.73
CA GLU A 103 -14.02 -0.32 -0.72
C GLU A 103 -12.70 -0.50 -1.50
N VAL A 104 -11.62 0.12 -1.02
CA VAL A 104 -10.30 -0.05 -1.63
C VAL A 104 -9.79 -1.47 -1.43
N CYS A 105 -10.00 -2.07 -0.26
CA CYS A 105 -9.66 -3.48 -0.02
C CYS A 105 -10.44 -4.42 -0.96
N ALA A 106 -11.76 -4.24 -1.08
CA ALA A 106 -12.62 -5.02 -1.98
C ALA A 106 -12.14 -4.92 -3.44
N SER A 107 -12.05 -3.69 -3.96
CA SER A 107 -11.65 -3.46 -5.35
C SER A 107 -10.22 -3.91 -5.64
N SER A 108 -9.28 -3.77 -4.69
CA SER A 108 -7.90 -4.25 -4.83
C SER A 108 -7.83 -5.77 -4.98
N ALA A 109 -8.77 -6.48 -4.37
CA ALA A 109 -8.94 -7.93 -4.49
C ALA A 109 -9.81 -8.37 -5.67
N GLY A 110 -10.43 -7.45 -6.41
CA GLY A 110 -11.39 -7.78 -7.48
C GLY A 110 -12.78 -8.16 -6.99
N VAL A 111 -13.09 -7.83 -5.73
CA VAL A 111 -14.39 -8.07 -5.08
C VAL A 111 -15.28 -6.84 -5.28
N ARG A 112 -16.53 -7.09 -5.68
CA ARG A 112 -17.57 -6.06 -5.73
C ARG A 112 -18.32 -6.06 -4.41
N ILE A 113 -18.55 -4.87 -3.89
CA ILE A 113 -19.30 -4.67 -2.65
C ILE A 113 -20.24 -3.48 -2.83
N SER A 114 -21.52 -3.70 -2.53
CA SER A 114 -22.55 -2.66 -2.43
C SER A 114 -22.53 -2.00 -1.06
N ASP A 115 -23.19 -0.84 -0.95
CA ASP A 115 -23.28 -0.13 0.33
C ASP A 115 -24.02 -0.95 1.40
N ASP A 116 -25.03 -1.74 1.03
CA ASP A 116 -25.78 -2.58 1.96
C ASP A 116 -24.95 -3.78 2.44
N GLU A 117 -24.21 -4.44 1.55
CA GLU A 117 -23.26 -5.52 1.91
C GLU A 117 -22.17 -4.99 2.83
N LEU A 118 -21.61 -3.81 2.51
CA LEU A 118 -20.61 -3.14 3.33
C LEU A 118 -21.16 -2.80 4.73
N ALA A 119 -22.38 -2.27 4.80
CA ALA A 119 -23.05 -1.99 6.06
C ALA A 119 -23.33 -3.26 6.87
N GLY A 120 -23.72 -4.36 6.22
CA GLY A 120 -23.92 -5.67 6.85
C GLY A 120 -22.63 -6.24 7.44
N LEU A 121 -21.53 -6.20 6.68
CA LEU A 121 -20.21 -6.63 7.15
C LEU A 121 -19.70 -5.76 8.30
N ALA A 122 -19.83 -4.43 8.17
CA ALA A 122 -19.45 -3.51 9.23
C ALA A 122 -20.30 -3.70 10.50
N GLN A 123 -21.57 -4.09 10.37
CA GLN A 123 -22.43 -4.41 11.51
C GLN A 123 -21.89 -5.61 12.29
N ARG A 124 -21.43 -6.66 11.61
CA ARG A 124 -20.88 -7.86 12.26
C ARG A 124 -19.63 -7.60 13.09
N VAL A 125 -18.86 -6.57 12.75
CA VAL A 125 -17.71 -6.12 13.55
C VAL A 125 -18.05 -4.96 14.50
N ASN A 126 -19.34 -4.65 14.68
CA ASN A 126 -19.86 -3.55 15.52
C ASN A 126 -19.35 -2.15 15.13
N LEU A 127 -19.20 -1.89 13.83
CA LEU A 127 -18.67 -0.63 13.27
C LEU A 127 -19.55 0.01 12.18
N ARG A 128 -20.78 -0.48 11.94
CA ARG A 128 -21.71 0.13 10.98
C ARG A 128 -21.91 1.63 11.22
N HIS A 129 -22.07 2.03 12.47
CA HIS A 129 -22.27 3.43 12.89
C HIS A 129 -21.02 4.32 12.72
N ARG A 130 -19.87 3.74 12.35
CA ARG A 130 -18.59 4.44 12.16
C ARG A 130 -18.04 4.28 10.75
N LEU A 131 -18.85 3.86 9.78
CA LEU A 131 -18.40 3.67 8.40
C LEU A 131 -17.83 4.97 7.79
N ASP A 132 -18.37 6.12 8.18
CA ASP A 132 -17.94 7.40 7.65
C ASP A 132 -16.94 8.13 8.58
N ASP A 133 -16.60 7.54 9.73
CA ASP A 133 -15.52 8.02 10.59
C ASP A 133 -14.17 7.80 9.91
N ARG A 134 -13.22 8.70 10.20
CA ARG A 134 -11.81 8.50 9.83
C ARG A 134 -11.21 7.36 10.63
N MET A 135 -10.32 6.58 10.00
CA MET A 135 -9.54 5.53 10.68
C MET A 135 -8.80 6.06 11.92
N LEU A 136 -8.32 7.31 11.90
CA LEU A 136 -7.68 7.98 13.03
C LEU A 136 -8.58 8.10 14.28
N ALA A 137 -9.90 8.21 14.10
CA ALA A 137 -10.87 8.38 15.18
C ALA A 137 -11.31 7.06 15.85
N LEU A 138 -10.87 5.93 15.30
CA LEU A 138 -11.14 4.60 15.86
C LEU A 138 -10.11 4.26 16.95
N SER A 139 -10.51 3.45 17.93
CA SER A 139 -9.55 2.79 18.83
C SER A 139 -8.66 1.80 18.07
N GLU A 140 -7.56 1.37 18.67
CA GLU A 140 -6.65 0.39 18.05
C GLU A 140 -7.37 -0.92 17.70
N GLY A 141 -8.13 -1.50 18.63
CA GLY A 141 -8.92 -2.71 18.36
C GLY A 141 -10.00 -2.50 17.30
N GLN A 142 -10.62 -1.31 17.23
CA GLN A 142 -11.57 -1.00 16.16
C GLN A 142 -10.90 -0.92 14.79
N ARG A 143 -9.76 -0.24 14.66
CA ARG A 143 -8.97 -0.22 13.42
C ARG A 143 -8.51 -1.62 13.02
N ARG A 144 -8.13 -2.44 14.01
CA ARG A 144 -7.74 -3.83 13.78
C ARG A 144 -8.88 -4.63 13.16
N LYS A 145 -10.10 -4.54 13.73
CA LYS A 145 -11.29 -5.20 13.16
C LYS A 145 -11.57 -4.77 11.71
N VAL A 146 -11.44 -3.48 11.40
CA VAL A 146 -11.61 -2.98 10.02
C VAL A 146 -10.54 -3.58 9.09
N SER A 147 -9.29 -3.62 9.54
CA SER A 147 -8.16 -4.10 8.74
C SER A 147 -8.24 -5.61 8.50
N VAL A 148 -8.62 -6.38 9.52
CA VAL A 148 -8.92 -7.82 9.41
C VAL A 148 -10.06 -8.03 8.43
N LEU A 149 -11.19 -7.34 8.61
CA LEU A 149 -12.34 -7.45 7.70
C LEU A 149 -11.92 -7.16 6.24
N GLY A 150 -11.17 -6.08 6.01
CA GLY A 150 -10.65 -5.71 4.70
C GLY A 150 -9.74 -6.78 4.07
N ALA A 151 -8.93 -7.46 4.88
CA ALA A 151 -8.08 -8.56 4.43
C ALA A 151 -8.87 -9.83 4.10
N LEU A 152 -10.02 -10.04 4.75
CA LEU A 152 -10.86 -11.24 4.59
C LEU A 152 -11.92 -11.13 3.47
N LEU A 153 -12.19 -9.93 2.96
CA LEU A 153 -13.14 -9.72 1.85
C LEU A 153 -12.97 -10.68 0.65
N PRO A 154 -11.74 -11.04 0.19
CA PRO A 154 -11.58 -12.00 -0.91
C PRO A 154 -12.12 -13.39 -0.59
N GLY A 155 -12.15 -13.78 0.69
CA GLY A 155 -12.68 -15.06 1.17
C GLY A 155 -14.17 -15.08 1.44
N LEU A 156 -14.85 -13.94 1.35
CA LEU A 156 -16.31 -13.84 1.49
C LEU A 156 -17.04 -13.94 0.14
N VAL A 157 -16.35 -14.40 -0.89
CA VAL A 157 -16.92 -14.65 -2.21
C VAL A 157 -17.16 -16.16 -2.36
N ASP A 158 -18.26 -16.56 -3.01
CA ASP A 158 -18.61 -17.98 -3.21
C ASP A 158 -17.67 -18.70 -4.20
N GLU A 159 -16.98 -17.94 -5.06
CA GLU A 159 -16.11 -18.47 -6.10
C GLU A 159 -14.66 -17.97 -5.97
N GLY A 160 -13.72 -18.92 -5.97
CA GLY A 160 -12.29 -18.68 -5.88
C GLY A 160 -11.73 -19.23 -4.57
N ALA A 161 -10.56 -19.87 -4.64
CA ALA A 161 -9.80 -20.30 -3.46
C ALA A 161 -8.74 -19.23 -3.17
N PRO A 162 -9.08 -18.11 -2.47
CA PRO A 162 -8.12 -17.05 -2.18
C PRO A 162 -7.07 -17.54 -1.19
N LEU A 163 -5.92 -16.88 -1.20
CA LEU A 163 -4.94 -16.96 -0.12
C LEU A 163 -5.11 -15.75 0.79
N LEU A 164 -5.25 -15.96 2.10
CA LEU A 164 -5.39 -14.91 3.09
C LEU A 164 -4.21 -15.00 4.06
N VAL A 165 -3.39 -13.95 4.14
CA VAL A 165 -2.19 -13.91 4.99
C VAL A 165 -2.42 -12.89 6.11
N LEU A 166 -2.49 -13.36 7.35
CA LEU A 166 -2.93 -12.58 8.52
C LEU A 166 -1.90 -12.57 9.64
N ASP A 167 -1.16 -11.47 9.78
CA ASP A 167 -0.12 -11.35 10.81
C ASP A 167 -0.67 -10.71 12.09
N GLU A 168 -0.83 -11.49 13.16
CA GLU A 168 -1.37 -11.13 14.49
C GLU A 168 -2.83 -10.61 14.49
N PRO A 169 -3.79 -11.25 13.78
CA PRO A 169 -5.12 -10.66 13.53
C PRO A 169 -5.95 -10.33 14.78
N MET A 170 -5.62 -10.93 15.92
CA MET A 170 -6.28 -10.70 17.21
C MET A 170 -5.59 -9.68 18.12
N ALA A 171 -4.51 -9.04 17.67
CA ALA A 171 -3.79 -8.03 18.44
C ALA A 171 -4.69 -6.86 18.85
N ALA A 172 -4.55 -6.39 20.09
CA ALA A 172 -5.31 -5.27 20.65
C ALA A 172 -6.86 -5.46 20.64
N LEU A 173 -7.34 -6.70 20.54
CA LEU A 173 -8.76 -7.04 20.67
C LEU A 173 -9.10 -7.58 22.06
N ASP A 174 -10.27 -7.15 22.54
CA ASP A 174 -10.97 -7.77 23.66
C ASP A 174 -11.53 -9.15 23.29
N GLU A 175 -12.04 -9.88 24.27
CA GLU A 175 -12.54 -11.25 24.09
C GLU A 175 -13.63 -11.34 23.01
N GLY A 176 -14.57 -10.39 23.01
CA GLY A 176 -15.63 -10.32 21.98
C GLY A 176 -15.07 -10.03 20.58
N GLY A 177 -14.08 -9.14 20.46
CA GLY A 177 -13.37 -8.89 19.21
C GLY A 177 -12.63 -10.12 18.69
N ARG A 178 -11.97 -10.87 19.57
CA ARG A 178 -11.29 -12.13 19.21
C ARG A 178 -12.28 -13.17 18.69
N ALA A 179 -13.40 -13.38 19.40
CA ALA A 179 -14.46 -14.28 18.96
C ALA A 179 -15.01 -13.88 17.58
N THR A 180 -15.20 -12.57 17.34
CA THR A 180 -15.64 -12.05 16.03
C THR A 180 -14.63 -12.38 14.92
N VAL A 181 -13.33 -12.21 15.17
CA VAL A 181 -12.28 -12.53 14.21
C VAL A 181 -12.19 -14.05 13.96
N ALA A 182 -12.31 -14.86 15.00
CA ALA A 182 -12.34 -16.32 14.87
C ALA A 182 -13.50 -16.78 13.99
N ALA A 183 -14.71 -16.25 14.22
CA ALA A 183 -15.89 -16.55 13.42
C ALA A 183 -15.72 -16.13 11.95
N LEU A 184 -15.11 -14.96 11.71
CA LEU A 184 -14.76 -14.49 10.36
C LEU A 184 -13.79 -15.43 9.64
N VAL A 185 -12.75 -15.91 10.33
CA VAL A 185 -11.78 -16.86 9.79
C VAL A 185 -12.44 -18.21 9.49
N ALA A 186 -13.27 -18.71 10.40
CA ALA A 186 -14.03 -19.95 10.19
C ALA A 186 -14.92 -19.86 8.94
N GLU A 187 -15.58 -18.72 8.74
CA GLU A 187 -16.47 -18.52 7.60
C GLU A 187 -15.73 -18.51 6.25
N VAL A 188 -14.59 -17.83 6.15
CA VAL A 188 -13.81 -17.83 4.90
C VAL A 188 -13.20 -19.22 4.62
N LEU A 189 -12.80 -19.96 5.65
CA LEU A 189 -12.34 -21.35 5.51
C LEU A 189 -13.44 -22.27 4.99
N ARG A 190 -14.67 -22.13 5.53
CA ARG A 190 -15.86 -22.87 5.06
C ARG A 190 -16.16 -22.62 3.59
N ARG A 191 -15.82 -21.43 3.07
CA ARG A 191 -15.94 -21.04 1.66
C ARG A 191 -14.76 -21.48 0.79
N GLY A 192 -13.77 -22.19 1.36
CA GLY A 192 -12.63 -22.75 0.64
C GLY A 192 -11.41 -21.82 0.53
N ALA A 193 -11.35 -20.74 1.33
CA ALA A 193 -10.15 -19.92 1.43
C ALA A 193 -8.98 -20.71 2.04
N THR A 194 -7.77 -20.39 1.60
CA THR A 194 -6.52 -20.84 2.25
C THR A 194 -6.04 -19.74 3.17
N VAL A 195 -5.72 -20.04 4.42
CA VAL A 195 -5.39 -19.03 5.43
C VAL A 195 -4.04 -19.33 6.07
N LEU A 196 -3.13 -18.35 6.07
CA LEU A 196 -1.88 -18.37 6.82
C LEU A 196 -1.96 -17.32 7.93
N ILE A 197 -1.85 -17.74 9.20
CA ILE A 197 -1.96 -16.86 10.36
C ILE A 197 -0.67 -16.86 11.15
N GLY A 198 -0.07 -15.69 11.38
CA GLY A 198 0.97 -15.51 12.38
C GLY A 198 0.34 -15.14 13.72
N THR A 199 0.60 -15.90 14.78
CA THR A 199 0.05 -15.61 16.11
C THR A 199 0.94 -16.14 17.23
N HIS A 200 0.80 -15.60 18.43
CA HIS A 200 1.33 -16.16 19.67
C HIS A 200 0.23 -16.78 20.55
N HIS A 201 -1.03 -16.72 20.10
CA HIS A 201 -2.22 -17.28 20.77
C HIS A 201 -2.91 -18.29 19.84
N PRO A 202 -2.43 -19.56 19.78
CA PRO A 202 -2.99 -20.58 18.92
C PRO A 202 -4.43 -20.99 19.28
N GLU A 203 -4.76 -21.02 20.57
CA GLU A 203 -6.00 -21.58 21.15
C GLU A 203 -7.30 -20.88 20.73
N ARG A 204 -7.21 -19.87 19.86
CA ARG A 204 -8.31 -18.98 19.48
C ARG A 204 -8.81 -19.17 18.06
N PHE A 205 -8.12 -19.96 17.23
CA PHE A 205 -8.52 -20.19 15.84
C PHE A 205 -9.12 -21.58 15.66
N PRO A 206 -10.34 -21.69 15.12
CA PRO A 206 -10.95 -22.98 14.82
C PRO A 206 -10.41 -23.57 13.51
N SER A 207 -10.60 -24.89 13.35
CA SER A 207 -10.35 -25.61 12.08
C SER A 207 -8.92 -25.45 11.53
N VAL A 208 -7.94 -25.37 12.42
CA VAL A 208 -6.52 -25.35 12.06
C VAL A 208 -6.12 -26.69 11.47
N THR A 209 -5.50 -26.67 10.29
CA THR A 209 -5.02 -27.87 9.60
C THR A 209 -3.58 -28.17 9.98
N ASP A 210 -2.73 -27.13 9.95
CA ASP A 210 -1.30 -27.25 10.18
C ASP A 210 -0.85 -26.18 11.19
N ALA A 211 0.05 -26.53 12.09
CA ALA A 211 0.69 -25.58 12.98
C ALA A 211 2.20 -25.77 12.94
N TYR A 212 2.93 -24.67 12.76
CA TYR A 212 4.39 -24.65 12.75
C TYR A 212 4.92 -23.66 13.75
N VAL A 213 5.95 -24.02 14.51
CA VAL A 213 6.72 -23.09 15.32
C VAL A 213 8.00 -22.72 14.58
N LEU A 214 8.25 -21.42 14.42
CA LEU A 214 9.50 -20.93 13.84
C LEU A 214 10.59 -20.87 14.91
N ARG A 215 11.63 -21.70 14.79
CA ARG A 215 12.78 -21.73 15.69
C ARG A 215 14.08 -21.70 14.89
N GLU A 216 15.02 -20.86 15.33
CA GLU A 216 16.35 -20.72 14.72
C GLU A 216 16.38 -20.43 13.20
N GLY A 217 15.25 -19.96 12.64
CA GLY A 217 15.09 -19.70 11.22
C GLY A 217 14.56 -20.89 10.41
N GLN A 218 13.98 -21.90 11.04
CA GLN A 218 13.36 -23.07 10.42
C GLN A 218 11.98 -23.37 11.03
N LEU A 219 11.08 -23.93 10.23
CA LEU A 219 9.77 -24.36 10.70
C LEU A 219 9.84 -25.77 11.27
N HIS A 220 9.21 -25.95 12.42
CA HIS A 220 9.00 -27.26 13.04
C HIS A 220 7.51 -27.45 13.23
N GLU A 221 6.99 -28.63 12.86
CA GLU A 221 5.61 -28.99 13.15
C GLU A 221 5.34 -28.90 14.65
N ALA A 222 4.15 -28.44 15.00
CA ALA A 222 3.67 -28.34 16.36
C ALA A 222 2.29 -28.96 16.47
N GLU A 223 2.07 -29.69 17.55
CA GLU A 223 0.73 -30.17 17.91
C GLU A 223 -0.13 -28.98 18.33
N HIS A 224 -1.38 -28.98 17.86
CA HIS A 224 -2.34 -27.95 18.22
C HIS A 224 -3.75 -28.55 18.29
N ASP A 225 -4.36 -28.42 19.46
CA ASP A 225 -5.78 -28.73 19.64
C ASP A 225 -6.61 -27.53 19.19
N ALA A 226 -7.29 -27.69 18.05
CA ALA A 226 -8.21 -26.68 17.54
C ALA A 226 -9.55 -26.77 18.29
N PRO A 227 -10.09 -25.66 18.80
CA PRO A 227 -11.45 -25.64 19.33
C PRO A 227 -12.47 -25.87 18.20
N ASP A 228 -13.54 -26.61 18.50
CA ASP A 228 -14.73 -26.66 17.65
C ASP A 228 -15.37 -25.26 17.61
N ALA A 229 -15.62 -24.72 16.42
CA ALA A 229 -16.37 -23.48 16.27
C ALA A 229 -17.87 -23.77 16.27
N ASP A 230 -18.58 -23.13 17.19
CA ASP A 230 -20.03 -22.99 17.10
C ASP A 230 -20.33 -21.83 16.13
N ILE A 231 -20.71 -22.16 14.90
CA ILE A 231 -20.91 -21.20 13.80
C ILE A 231 -22.40 -20.90 13.67
N ASP A 232 -22.92 -20.04 14.55
CA ASP A 232 -24.26 -19.48 14.41
C ASP A 232 -24.17 -18.12 13.69
N ASP A 233 -24.34 -18.14 12.36
CA ASP A 233 -24.92 -17.10 11.49
C ASP A 233 -24.23 -16.98 10.12
N ALA A 234 -25.00 -17.20 9.04
CA ALA A 234 -24.54 -16.99 7.65
C ALA A 234 -24.10 -15.53 7.40
N TRP A 235 -22.86 -15.32 6.98
CA TRP A 235 -22.32 -14.00 6.61
C TRP A 235 -22.75 -13.58 5.19
N PRO A 236 -22.77 -12.27 4.87
CA PRO A 236 -23.03 -11.81 3.51
C PRO A 236 -22.10 -12.49 2.49
N THR A 237 -22.66 -12.93 1.37
CA THR A 237 -21.88 -13.37 0.22
C THR A 237 -21.63 -12.21 -0.72
N LEU A 238 -20.36 -12.01 -1.06
CA LEU A 238 -19.91 -10.99 -1.99
C LEU A 238 -19.79 -11.53 -3.41
N SER A 239 -19.91 -10.64 -4.39
CA SER A 239 -19.77 -10.98 -5.81
C SER A 239 -18.36 -10.72 -6.34
N THR A 240 -17.90 -11.59 -7.25
CA THR A 240 -16.68 -11.33 -8.04
C THR A 240 -16.96 -10.31 -9.15
N GLY A 241 -15.90 -9.91 -9.85
CA GLY A 241 -16.03 -9.16 -11.11
C GLY A 241 -15.88 -7.64 -10.97
N ALA A 242 -15.46 -7.13 -9.81
CA ALA A 242 -15.01 -5.75 -9.75
C ALA A 242 -13.72 -5.59 -10.57
N PRO A 243 -13.64 -4.59 -11.46
CA PRO A 243 -12.40 -4.30 -12.16
C PRO A 243 -11.35 -3.88 -11.12
N ARG A 244 -10.22 -4.59 -11.08
CA ARG A 244 -9.10 -4.17 -10.22
C ARG A 244 -8.68 -2.76 -10.62
N PRO A 245 -8.51 -1.84 -9.66
CA PRO A 245 -8.22 -0.46 -9.98
C PRO A 245 -6.85 -0.36 -10.67
N SER A 246 -6.77 0.47 -11.69
CA SER A 246 -5.49 0.85 -12.29
C SER A 246 -4.60 1.56 -11.26
N ALA A 247 -3.29 1.52 -11.48
CA ALA A 247 -2.31 2.24 -10.67
C ALA A 247 -2.68 3.73 -10.50
N TRP A 248 -3.18 4.36 -11.57
CA TRP A 248 -3.55 5.78 -11.57
C TRP A 248 -4.85 6.06 -10.83
N SER A 249 -5.89 5.24 -11.06
CA SER A 249 -7.14 5.40 -10.33
C SER A 249 -6.96 5.19 -8.83
N LEU A 250 -6.12 4.23 -8.44
CA LEU A 250 -5.82 3.96 -7.04
C LEU A 250 -4.96 5.07 -6.43
N GLY A 251 -3.94 5.55 -7.16
CA GLY A 251 -3.12 6.66 -6.73
C GLY A 251 -3.93 7.92 -6.50
N ARG A 252 -4.81 8.28 -7.44
CA ARG A 252 -5.72 9.42 -7.28
C ARG A 252 -6.66 9.25 -6.08
N ARG A 253 -7.22 8.06 -5.84
CA ARG A 253 -8.06 7.81 -4.65
C ARG A 253 -7.28 8.10 -3.36
N TYR A 254 -6.04 7.61 -3.25
CA TYR A 254 -5.20 7.81 -2.06
C TYR A 254 -4.59 9.20 -1.93
N ALA A 255 -4.32 9.88 -3.04
CA ALA A 255 -3.92 11.28 -3.01
C ALA A 255 -5.08 12.09 -2.39
N TRP A 256 -6.31 11.88 -2.85
CA TRP A 256 -7.44 12.73 -2.43
C TRP A 256 -8.19 12.23 -1.18
N SER A 257 -7.92 11.03 -0.67
CA SER A 257 -8.63 10.44 0.47
C SER A 257 -8.41 11.15 1.82
N GLY A 258 -7.37 11.98 1.94
CA GLY A 258 -6.99 12.65 3.19
C GLY A 258 -6.66 14.15 3.05
N GLY A 259 -6.88 14.75 1.88
CA GLY A 259 -6.49 16.14 1.60
C GLY A 259 -4.97 16.35 1.46
N THR A 260 -4.18 15.28 1.33
CA THR A 260 -2.71 15.31 1.24
C THR A 260 -2.12 16.16 0.11
N PRO A 261 -2.74 16.28 -1.08
CA PRO A 261 -2.33 17.23 -2.10
C PRO A 261 -2.31 18.67 -1.58
N LEU A 262 -3.25 19.03 -0.71
CA LEU A 262 -3.35 20.35 -0.08
C LEU A 262 -2.21 20.60 0.92
N SER A 263 -1.64 19.56 1.53
CA SER A 263 -0.53 19.70 2.50
C SER A 263 0.86 19.52 1.88
N GLY A 264 0.95 19.07 0.62
CA GLY A 264 2.20 18.88 -0.11
C GLY A 264 2.31 19.80 -1.34
N SER A 265 2.13 19.23 -2.54
CA SER A 265 2.37 19.91 -3.81
C SER A 265 1.56 21.19 -4.01
N VAL A 266 0.30 21.25 -3.57
CA VAL A 266 -0.54 22.45 -3.71
C VAL A 266 -0.04 23.57 -2.80
N LEU A 267 0.25 23.27 -1.53
CA LEU A 267 0.78 24.26 -0.60
C LEU A 267 2.13 24.81 -1.06
N GLY A 268 3.01 23.94 -1.57
CA GLY A 268 4.29 24.36 -2.14
C GLY A 268 4.11 25.33 -3.31
N VAL A 269 3.20 25.01 -4.24
CA VAL A 269 2.87 25.89 -5.38
C VAL A 269 2.32 27.23 -4.90
N LEU A 270 1.35 27.22 -3.96
CA LEU A 270 0.78 28.46 -3.41
C LEU A 270 1.83 29.31 -2.70
N MET A 271 2.75 28.69 -1.96
CA MET A 271 3.84 29.39 -1.28
C MET A 271 4.83 29.99 -2.29
N ALA A 272 5.14 29.30 -3.37
CA ALA A 272 5.99 29.81 -4.45
C ALA A 272 5.34 31.03 -5.15
N LEU A 273 4.04 30.94 -5.44
CA LEU A 273 3.27 32.05 -6.01
C LEU A 273 3.25 33.26 -5.05
N ALA A 274 2.96 33.04 -3.76
CA ALA A 274 2.90 34.10 -2.75
C ALA A 274 4.26 34.78 -2.54
N LEU A 275 5.35 34.01 -2.43
CA LEU A 275 6.70 34.56 -2.30
C LEU A 275 7.10 35.37 -3.53
N THR A 276 6.77 34.89 -4.73
CA THR A 276 7.09 35.60 -5.96
C THR A 276 6.33 36.93 -6.05
N ALA A 277 5.04 36.94 -5.72
CA ALA A 277 4.24 38.17 -5.67
C ALA A 277 4.70 39.18 -4.60
N LEU A 278 5.37 38.72 -3.55
CA LEU A 278 5.96 39.60 -2.53
C LEU A 278 7.32 40.17 -2.94
N LEU A 279 8.08 39.44 -3.74
CA LEU A 279 9.47 39.78 -4.09
C LEU A 279 9.59 40.52 -5.42
N PHE A 280 8.63 40.37 -6.33
CA PHE A 280 8.70 40.89 -7.69
C PHE A 280 7.49 41.75 -8.02
N ASP A 281 7.75 42.85 -8.73
CA ASP A 281 6.76 43.69 -9.39
C ASP A 281 6.92 43.60 -10.92
N ALA A 282 5.94 44.08 -11.69
CA ALA A 282 5.97 43.98 -13.16
C ALA A 282 7.23 44.62 -13.79
N SER A 283 7.75 45.69 -13.19
CA SER A 283 8.97 46.38 -13.64
C SER A 283 10.25 45.59 -13.40
N SER A 284 10.37 44.89 -12.27
CA SER A 284 11.55 44.08 -11.95
C SER A 284 11.59 42.80 -12.77
N VAL A 285 10.44 42.22 -13.13
CA VAL A 285 10.38 41.01 -13.94
C VAL A 285 10.75 41.27 -15.40
N THR A 286 10.30 42.39 -15.97
CA THR A 286 10.64 42.76 -17.36
C THR A 286 12.11 43.13 -17.56
N ALA A 287 12.84 43.43 -16.47
CA ALA A 287 14.28 43.64 -16.48
C ALA A 287 15.12 42.35 -16.41
N LEU A 288 14.49 41.19 -16.20
CA LEU A 288 15.17 39.90 -16.15
C LEU A 288 15.59 39.43 -17.56
N SER A 289 16.60 38.56 -17.62
CA SER A 289 16.90 37.84 -18.87
C SER A 289 15.73 36.93 -19.25
N PRO A 290 15.54 36.60 -20.55
CA PRO A 290 14.49 35.68 -21.00
C PRO A 290 14.49 34.35 -20.24
N THR A 291 15.68 33.79 -20.01
CA THR A 291 15.88 32.55 -19.24
C THR A 291 15.42 32.68 -17.79
N ALA A 292 15.72 33.80 -17.14
CA ALA A 292 15.32 34.04 -15.75
C ALA A 292 13.81 34.28 -15.62
N MET A 293 13.20 34.99 -16.58
CA MET A 293 11.76 35.16 -16.64
C MET A 293 11.04 33.82 -16.84
N LEU A 294 11.54 32.98 -17.76
CA LEU A 294 11.00 31.64 -17.97
C LEU A 294 11.15 30.75 -16.73
N GLY A 295 12.30 30.84 -16.05
CA GLY A 295 12.55 30.15 -14.79
C GLY A 295 11.54 30.54 -13.69
N LEU A 296 11.21 31.82 -13.60
CA LEU A 296 10.22 32.35 -12.67
C LEU A 296 8.82 31.84 -12.99
N LEU A 297 8.43 31.85 -14.28
CA LEU A 297 7.14 31.32 -14.74
C LEU A 297 6.99 29.81 -14.48
N LEU A 298 8.05 29.03 -14.66
CA LEU A 298 8.04 27.58 -14.45
C LEU A 298 8.33 27.15 -13.01
N LEU A 299 8.65 28.09 -12.10
CA LEU A 299 8.95 27.80 -10.69
C LEU A 299 7.82 27.01 -9.99
N PRO A 300 6.53 27.33 -10.15
CA PRO A 300 5.46 26.53 -9.57
C PRO A 300 5.45 25.07 -10.10
N SER A 301 5.75 24.87 -11.38
CA SER A 301 5.81 23.53 -12.00
C SER A 301 6.96 22.71 -11.43
N LEU A 302 8.13 23.33 -11.22
CA LEU A 302 9.28 22.74 -10.54
C LEU A 302 8.94 22.34 -9.09
N VAL A 303 8.26 23.22 -8.34
CA VAL A 303 7.82 22.96 -6.97
C VAL A 303 6.79 21.83 -6.90
N ALA A 304 5.80 21.84 -7.81
CA ALA A 304 4.79 20.79 -7.90
C ALA A 304 5.42 19.40 -8.16
N GLY A 305 6.39 19.33 -9.08
CA GLY A 305 7.08 18.09 -9.42
C GLY A 305 8.03 17.60 -8.31
N SER A 306 8.77 18.51 -7.68
CA SER A 306 9.73 18.19 -6.62
C SER A 306 9.08 17.74 -5.30
N ALA A 307 7.83 18.13 -5.05
CA ALA A 307 7.05 17.66 -3.91
C ALA A 307 6.76 16.14 -3.96
N GLY A 308 6.92 15.50 -5.12
CA GLY A 308 6.76 14.06 -5.32
C GLY A 308 5.32 13.61 -5.55
N ASP A 309 5.04 12.33 -5.29
CA ASP A 309 3.71 11.73 -5.47
C ASP A 309 2.93 11.75 -4.15
N ALA A 310 1.84 12.53 -4.11
CA ALA A 310 0.99 12.68 -2.93
C ALA A 310 0.41 11.33 -2.47
N ALA A 311 0.11 10.41 -3.38
CA ALA A 311 -0.39 9.09 -3.02
C ALA A 311 0.68 8.28 -2.27
N LEU A 312 1.92 8.31 -2.73
CA LEU A 312 3.04 7.65 -2.05
C LEU A 312 3.27 8.24 -0.66
N LEU A 313 3.22 9.57 -0.53
CA LEU A 313 3.37 10.24 0.78
C LEU A 313 2.28 9.81 1.76
N THR A 314 1.02 9.72 1.32
CA THR A 314 -0.09 9.19 2.13
C THR A 314 0.15 7.74 2.55
N LEU A 315 0.61 6.91 1.60
CA LEU A 315 0.74 5.46 1.78
C LEU A 315 1.99 5.01 2.56
N ARG A 316 2.98 5.89 2.75
CA ARG A 316 4.17 5.59 3.55
C ARG A 316 3.85 5.29 5.01
N ARG A 317 2.78 5.90 5.53
CA ARG A 317 2.37 5.72 6.93
C ARG A 317 1.77 4.33 7.14
N ASP A 318 2.06 3.74 8.29
CA ASP A 318 1.46 2.49 8.79
C ASP A 318 1.50 1.30 7.79
N ARG A 319 2.52 1.24 6.92
CA ARG A 319 2.78 0.17 5.94
C ARG A 319 1.65 -0.06 4.91
N ALA A 320 0.77 0.93 4.67
CA ALA A 320 -0.31 0.83 3.68
C ALA A 320 0.23 0.59 2.25
N PHE A 321 1.34 1.23 1.90
CA PHE A 321 2.02 1.00 0.61
C PHE A 321 2.45 -0.48 0.44
N GLN A 322 3.00 -1.08 1.50
CA GLN A 322 3.49 -2.46 1.45
C GLN A 322 2.34 -3.45 1.32
N ARG A 323 1.19 -3.21 1.98
CA ARG A 323 -0.02 -4.02 1.76
C ARG A 323 -0.44 -4.04 0.29
N LEU A 324 -0.48 -2.88 -0.37
CA LEU A 324 -0.82 -2.79 -1.79
C LEU A 324 0.24 -3.43 -2.70
N MET A 325 1.51 -3.28 -2.36
CA MET A 325 2.61 -3.95 -3.06
C MET A 325 2.49 -5.47 -3.03
N ALA A 326 2.09 -6.05 -1.89
CA ALA A 326 1.84 -7.49 -1.77
C ALA A 326 0.73 -7.97 -2.71
N LEU A 327 -0.29 -7.13 -2.94
CA LEU A 327 -1.38 -7.36 -3.90
C LEU A 327 -0.96 -7.14 -5.37
N GLY A 328 0.28 -6.73 -5.63
CA GLY A 328 0.80 -6.38 -6.95
C GLY A 328 0.38 -5.00 -7.45
N LEU A 329 -0.15 -4.15 -6.57
CA LEU A 329 -0.63 -2.81 -6.90
C LEU A 329 0.42 -1.76 -6.56
N ARG A 330 0.65 -0.84 -7.50
CA ARG A 330 1.61 0.28 -7.35
C ARG A 330 0.89 1.59 -7.61
N PRO A 331 0.20 2.16 -6.62
CA PRO A 331 -0.53 3.42 -6.78
C PRO A 331 0.43 4.53 -7.22
N ARG A 332 0.00 5.32 -8.20
CA ARG A 332 0.71 6.52 -8.65
C ARG A 332 -0.28 7.61 -9.02
N ASP A 333 0.04 8.85 -8.73
CA ASP A 333 -0.78 10.00 -9.12
C ASP A 333 -0.03 10.93 -10.10
N PRO A 334 -0.03 10.62 -11.41
CA PRO A 334 0.56 11.51 -12.41
C PRO A 334 -0.32 12.73 -12.73
N VAL A 335 -1.60 12.72 -12.31
CA VAL A 335 -2.57 13.74 -12.71
C VAL A 335 -2.35 15.03 -11.94
N THR A 336 -2.21 14.95 -10.62
CA THR A 336 -1.95 16.12 -9.77
C THR A 336 -0.73 16.94 -10.21
N PRO A 337 0.47 16.36 -10.38
CA PRO A 337 1.65 17.13 -10.80
C PRO A 337 1.54 17.66 -12.24
N LEU A 338 0.83 16.96 -13.13
CA LEU A 338 0.58 17.44 -14.49
C LEU A 338 -0.34 18.65 -14.50
N VAL A 339 -1.44 18.61 -13.74
CA VAL A 339 -2.40 19.72 -13.64
C VAL A 339 -1.77 20.92 -12.95
N LEU A 340 -1.08 20.72 -11.83
CA LEU A 340 -0.36 21.81 -11.14
C LEU A 340 0.77 22.37 -12.00
N GLY A 341 1.47 21.52 -12.76
CA GLY A 341 2.51 21.93 -13.69
C GLY A 341 1.99 22.81 -14.83
N ALA A 342 0.76 22.57 -15.31
CA ALA A 342 0.11 23.38 -16.34
C ALA A 342 -0.50 24.68 -15.78
N LEU A 343 -1.18 24.61 -14.63
CA LEU A 343 -1.83 25.76 -14.00
C LEU A 343 -0.83 26.73 -13.37
N GLY A 344 0.30 26.22 -12.87
CA GLY A 344 1.33 26.99 -12.20
C GLY A 344 1.83 28.21 -13.01
N PRO A 345 2.30 28.02 -14.25
CA PRO A 345 2.76 29.13 -15.09
C PRO A 345 1.65 30.12 -15.43
N LEU A 346 0.42 29.65 -15.65
CA LEU A 346 -0.74 30.53 -15.90
C LEU A 346 -1.03 31.45 -14.71
N LEU A 347 -1.05 30.87 -13.49
CA LEU A 347 -1.26 31.63 -12.26
C LEU A 347 -0.09 32.59 -12.01
N MET A 348 1.14 32.16 -12.27
CA MET A 348 2.32 33.02 -12.14
C MET A 348 2.28 34.19 -13.12
N GLY A 349 1.96 33.94 -14.39
CA GLY A 349 1.82 34.98 -15.39
C GLY A 349 0.73 35.98 -15.04
N LEU A 350 -0.42 35.51 -14.54
CA LEU A 350 -1.48 36.38 -14.06
C LEU A 350 -1.02 37.27 -12.88
N LEU A 351 -0.26 36.73 -11.93
CA LEU A 351 0.26 37.48 -10.79
C LEU A 351 1.30 38.53 -11.20
N LEU A 352 2.05 38.27 -12.26
CA LEU A 352 3.13 39.14 -12.74
C LEU A 352 2.73 40.04 -13.92
N ASP A 353 1.46 40.00 -14.33
CA ASP A 353 0.92 40.70 -15.51
C ASP A 353 1.67 40.36 -16.82
N LEU A 354 1.99 39.07 -17.00
CA LEU A 354 2.69 38.53 -18.17
C LEU A 354 1.77 37.65 -19.02
N SER A 355 1.89 37.77 -20.34
CA SER A 355 1.26 36.84 -21.28
C SER A 355 2.02 35.52 -21.30
N VAL A 356 1.35 34.41 -20.98
CA VAL A 356 1.94 33.07 -20.98
C VAL A 356 1.53 32.34 -22.25
N GLY A 357 2.52 31.93 -23.05
CA GLY A 357 2.33 31.12 -24.24
C GLY A 357 1.93 29.67 -23.90
N LEU A 358 1.27 29.01 -24.85
CA LEU A 358 0.84 27.62 -24.70
C LEU A 358 2.02 26.65 -24.60
N ASP A 359 3.14 26.99 -25.24
CA ASP A 359 4.44 26.32 -25.11
C ASP A 359 4.94 26.29 -23.67
N VAL A 360 4.88 27.41 -22.94
CA VAL A 360 5.28 27.49 -21.53
C VAL A 360 4.36 26.65 -20.63
N VAL A 361 3.06 26.64 -20.92
CA VAL A 361 2.09 25.80 -20.20
C VAL A 361 2.37 24.31 -20.40
N LEU A 362 2.62 23.90 -21.65
CA LEU A 362 2.98 22.51 -21.97
C LEU A 362 4.32 22.11 -21.36
N ALA A 363 5.32 23.01 -21.40
CA ALA A 363 6.60 22.81 -20.75
C ALA A 363 6.42 22.62 -19.24
N GLY A 364 5.63 23.48 -18.59
CA GLY A 364 5.31 23.36 -17.16
C GLY A 364 4.62 22.05 -16.81
N ALA A 365 3.65 21.61 -17.62
CA ALA A 365 3.00 20.31 -17.45
C ALA A 365 3.99 19.15 -17.55
N GLY A 366 4.88 19.18 -18.55
CA GLY A 366 5.93 18.19 -18.78
C GLY A 366 6.95 18.14 -17.64
N VAL A 367 7.42 19.30 -17.19
CA VAL A 367 8.35 19.45 -16.04
C VAL A 367 7.72 18.89 -14.78
N GLY A 368 6.49 19.31 -14.44
CA GLY A 368 5.79 18.85 -13.25
C GLY A 368 5.63 17.32 -13.24
N LEU A 369 5.19 16.75 -14.36
CA LEU A 369 5.02 15.30 -14.50
C LEU A 369 6.36 14.56 -14.38
N LEU A 370 7.37 14.93 -15.19
CA LEU A 370 8.63 14.20 -15.29
C LEU A 370 9.37 14.21 -13.94
N LEU A 371 9.46 15.38 -13.30
CA LEU A 371 10.10 15.50 -11.99
C LEU A 371 9.36 14.68 -10.94
N SER A 372 8.03 14.74 -10.90
CA SER A 372 7.25 13.93 -9.96
C SER A 372 7.47 12.43 -10.17
N GLN A 373 7.55 11.96 -11.42
CA GLN A 373 7.86 10.56 -11.70
C GLN A 373 9.28 10.16 -11.27
N CYS A 374 10.27 11.04 -11.46
CA CYS A 374 11.64 10.80 -10.99
C CYS A 374 11.69 10.70 -9.46
N VAL A 375 11.06 11.64 -8.75
CA VAL A 375 10.97 11.63 -7.28
C VAL A 375 10.24 10.40 -6.78
N ALA A 376 9.09 10.06 -7.38
CA ALA A 376 8.33 8.86 -7.03
C ALA A 376 9.12 7.56 -7.27
N ALA A 377 9.92 7.49 -8.32
CA ALA A 377 10.79 6.35 -8.59
C ALA A 377 11.91 6.22 -7.55
N ALA A 378 12.57 7.32 -7.20
CA ALA A 378 13.58 7.36 -6.14
C ALA A 378 12.98 6.96 -4.78
N ASP A 379 11.81 7.48 -4.46
CA ASP A 379 11.08 7.15 -3.24
C ASP A 379 10.67 5.67 -3.18
N ALA A 380 10.14 5.13 -4.28
CA ALA A 380 9.79 3.71 -4.37
C ALA A 380 11.02 2.79 -4.26
N LEU A 381 12.19 3.24 -4.75
CA LEU A 381 13.46 2.53 -4.57
C LEU A 381 13.90 2.57 -3.11
N GLY A 382 13.81 3.74 -2.46
CA GLY A 382 14.11 3.91 -1.04
C GLY A 382 13.28 2.99 -0.15
N LEU A 383 11.98 2.83 -0.46
CA LEU A 383 11.09 1.91 0.25
C LEU A 383 11.46 0.41 0.13
N ARG A 384 12.33 0.04 -0.81
CA ARG A 384 12.86 -1.33 -0.94
C ARG A 384 14.13 -1.57 -0.13
N LEU A 385 14.79 -0.51 0.34
CA LEU A 385 16.02 -0.62 1.10
C LEU A 385 15.71 -1.07 2.52
N ALA A 386 16.63 -1.84 3.12
CA ALA A 386 16.50 -2.35 4.48
C ALA A 386 16.31 -1.24 5.54
N ARG A 387 16.72 0.00 5.21
CA ARG A 387 16.50 1.20 6.02
C ARG A 387 15.98 2.34 5.14
N PRO A 388 14.66 2.40 4.92
CA PRO A 388 14.06 3.35 3.97
C PRO A 388 14.27 4.82 4.36
N GLU A 389 14.52 5.11 5.65
CA GLU A 389 14.75 6.47 6.13
C GLU A 389 16.24 6.85 6.29
N SER A 390 17.18 5.90 6.22
CA SER A 390 18.60 6.19 6.49
C SER A 390 19.36 6.69 5.27
N ILE A 391 18.79 6.55 4.07
CA ILE A 391 19.41 7.04 2.83
C ILE A 391 18.57 8.21 2.36
N HIS A 392 19.12 9.41 2.50
CA HIS A 392 18.55 10.60 1.89
C HIS A 392 18.75 10.53 0.36
N LEU A 393 18.00 9.68 -0.34
CA LEU A 393 17.88 9.73 -1.80
C LEU A 393 17.42 11.13 -2.26
N ARG A 394 16.77 11.89 -1.38
CA ARG A 394 16.47 13.32 -1.55
C ARG A 394 17.73 14.20 -1.74
N LEU A 395 18.91 13.80 -1.28
CA LEU A 395 20.17 14.51 -1.57
C LEU A 395 20.58 14.37 -3.05
N MET A 396 19.96 13.48 -3.82
CA MET A 396 20.14 13.41 -5.28
C MET A 396 19.16 14.33 -6.05
N MET A 397 18.25 15.04 -5.37
CA MET A 397 17.37 16.04 -5.99
C MET A 397 18.11 17.10 -6.83
N PRO A 398 19.31 17.58 -6.48
CA PRO A 398 20.05 18.53 -7.33
C PRO A 398 20.38 17.99 -8.72
N PHE A 399 20.61 16.67 -8.87
CA PHE A 399 20.83 16.04 -10.18
C PHE A 399 19.55 16.01 -11.03
N VAL A 400 18.39 16.15 -10.38
CA VAL A 400 17.06 16.21 -11.02
C VAL A 400 16.69 17.66 -11.40
N VAL A 401 17.42 18.67 -10.90
CA VAL A 401 17.26 20.10 -11.30
C VAL A 401 18.03 20.43 -12.58
N LEU A 402 19.07 19.66 -12.94
CA LEU A 402 19.86 19.89 -14.14
C LEU A 402 19.03 19.81 -15.46
N PRO A 403 18.08 18.88 -15.62
CA PRO A 403 17.10 18.90 -16.73
C PRO A 403 16.25 20.17 -16.79
N PHE A 404 15.95 20.80 -15.65
CA PHE A 404 15.19 22.05 -15.61
C PHE A 404 16.03 23.20 -16.17
N GLY A 405 17.32 23.31 -15.78
CA GLY A 405 18.23 24.30 -16.36
C GLY A 405 18.40 24.15 -17.87
N LEU A 406 18.60 22.91 -18.36
CA LEU A 406 18.70 22.63 -19.80
C LEU A 406 17.41 22.96 -20.57
N LEU A 407 16.24 22.76 -19.95
CA LEU A 407 14.95 23.11 -20.55
C LEU A 407 14.76 24.63 -20.63
N LEU A 408 15.22 25.38 -19.62
CA LEU A 408 15.20 26.83 -19.68
C LEU A 408 16.08 27.36 -20.81
N ASP A 409 17.27 26.79 -21.01
CA ASP A 409 18.17 27.18 -22.10
C ASP A 409 17.63 26.82 -23.50
N LEU A 410 16.77 25.80 -23.61
CA LEU A 410 16.17 25.38 -24.88
C LEU A 410 14.96 26.23 -25.30
N LEU A 411 14.26 26.79 -24.32
CA LEU A 411 13.02 27.55 -24.50
C LEU A 411 13.21 29.08 -24.46
N ALA A 412 14.32 29.56 -23.92
CA ALA A 412 14.73 30.97 -23.93
C ALA A 412 15.34 31.36 -25.28
#